data_AF-A0A955TSL8-F1
#
_entry.id   AF-A0A955TSL8-F1
#
_cell.length_a   1.000
_cell.length_b   1.000
_cell.length_c   1.000
_cell.angle_alpha   90.00
_cell.angle_beta   90.00
_cell.angle_gamma   90.00
#
_symmetry.space_group_name_H-M   'P 1'
#
loop_
_entity.id
_entity.type
_entity.pdbx_description
1 polymer ?
#
loop_
_entity_poly.entity_id
_entity_poly.type
_entity_poly.pdbx_seq_one_letter_code
_entity_poly.pdbx_strand_id
1 'polypeptide(L)'
;LPQFDPEDEKGKIDKILERRRAETREGKADELIARAKALDERAKAISQQLSSLGGAAQVEVPTQAAASSGGAASGDIIAKGKEQWELQECYNCHKLFGQGGKKRGPELDNIGNLMTPEQLKEKIFDPKSWMAEGFEKQYEKGKMPDKYKDLMFPEEIDALVAFLASLKDSSVSTPKPIKKN
;
A
#
# COMPACT_ATOMS: atom_id res chain seq x y z
N LEU A 1 6.25 63.60 10.62
CA LEU A 1 5.39 62.77 9.75
C LEU A 1 5.97 61.36 9.75
N PRO A 2 5.17 60.28 9.82
CA PRO A 2 5.70 58.92 9.72
C PRO A 2 6.42 58.76 8.38
N GLN A 3 7.67 58.33 8.43
CA GLN A 3 8.55 58.13 7.29
C GLN A 3 8.16 56.77 6.68
N PHE A 4 7.46 56.78 5.56
CA PHE A 4 7.13 55.56 4.81
C PHE A 4 8.39 55.14 4.04
N ASP A 5 8.98 54.02 4.44
CA ASP A 5 10.10 53.40 3.74
C ASP A 5 9.58 52.19 2.91
N PRO A 6 9.61 52.27 1.58
CA PRO A 6 9.08 51.22 0.72
C PRO A 6 9.83 49.89 0.80
N GLU A 7 11.12 49.88 1.19
CA GLU A 7 11.87 48.63 1.35
C GLU A 7 11.45 47.89 2.63
N ASP A 8 11.22 48.65 3.70
CA ASP A 8 10.76 48.16 4.99
C ASP A 8 9.34 47.56 4.88
N GLU A 9 8.46 48.20 4.12
CA GLU A 9 7.11 47.71 3.86
C GLU A 9 7.09 46.47 2.95
N LYS A 10 7.97 46.41 1.95
CA LYS A 10 8.13 45.22 1.11
C LYS A 10 8.55 44.01 1.94
N GLY A 11 9.52 44.17 2.85
CA GLY A 11 9.94 43.09 3.74
C GLY A 11 8.82 42.58 4.66
N LYS A 12 7.95 43.49 5.14
CA LYS A 12 6.76 43.11 5.93
C LYS A 12 5.76 42.32 5.09
N ILE A 13 5.50 42.75 3.86
CA ILE A 13 4.59 42.06 2.94
C ILE A 13 5.12 40.66 2.62
N ASP A 14 6.39 40.53 2.30
CA ASP A 14 7.01 39.25 1.97
C ASP A 14 6.87 38.25 3.14
N LYS A 15 7.16 38.69 4.37
CA LYS A 15 7.02 37.86 5.57
C LYS A 15 5.57 37.41 5.82
N ILE A 16 4.59 38.26 5.53
CA ILE A 16 3.16 37.91 5.65
C ILE A 16 2.77 36.91 4.56
N LEU A 17 3.24 37.10 3.34
CA LEU A 17 2.93 36.22 2.21
C LEU A 17 3.57 34.84 2.39
N GLU A 18 4.81 34.76 2.84
CA GLU A 18 5.49 33.49 3.15
C GLU A 18 4.73 32.70 4.21
N ARG A 19 4.39 33.34 5.34
CA ARG A 19 3.58 32.71 6.38
C ARG A 19 2.24 32.22 5.84
N ARG A 20 1.54 33.07 5.07
CA ARG A 20 0.23 32.72 4.54
C ARG A 20 0.30 31.56 3.54
N ARG A 21 1.36 31.50 2.72
CA ARG A 21 1.62 30.36 1.81
C ARG A 21 1.92 29.08 2.60
N ALA A 22 2.74 29.15 3.64
CA ALA A 22 3.01 28.00 4.51
C ALA A 22 1.75 27.44 5.18
N GLU A 23 0.77 28.29 5.47
CA GLU A 23 -0.51 27.88 6.06
C GLU A 23 -1.48 27.20 5.05
N THR A 24 -1.26 27.35 3.73
CA THR A 24 -2.13 26.74 2.71
C THR A 24 -1.90 25.24 2.57
N ARG A 25 -2.83 24.55 1.90
CA ARG A 25 -2.70 23.12 1.60
C ARG A 25 -1.49 22.84 0.70
N GLU A 26 -1.20 23.74 -0.23
CA GLU A 26 -0.04 23.64 -1.13
C GLU A 26 1.26 23.83 -0.37
N GLY A 27 1.37 24.86 0.49
CA GLY A 27 2.57 25.08 1.30
C GLY A 27 2.85 23.92 2.26
N LYS A 28 1.81 23.33 2.87
CA LYS A 28 1.95 22.12 3.69
C LYS A 28 2.39 20.91 2.86
N ALA A 29 1.90 20.77 1.62
CA ALA A 29 2.34 19.71 0.72
C ALA A 29 3.81 19.88 0.32
N ASP A 30 4.23 21.10 0.00
CA ASP A 30 5.62 21.44 -0.32
C ASP A 30 6.56 21.16 0.87
N GLU A 31 6.14 21.49 2.10
CA GLU A 31 6.89 21.19 3.32
C GLU A 31 7.06 19.67 3.51
N LEU A 32 5.99 18.89 3.31
CA LEU A 32 6.04 17.43 3.42
C LEU A 32 6.97 16.82 2.36
N ILE A 33 6.93 17.33 1.13
CA ILE A 33 7.83 16.90 0.05
C ILE A 33 9.29 17.22 0.40
N ALA A 34 9.57 18.42 0.91
CA ALA A 34 10.91 18.81 1.35
C ALA A 34 11.41 17.90 2.49
N ARG A 35 10.55 17.60 3.46
CA ARG A 35 10.86 16.69 4.57
C ARG A 35 11.12 15.26 4.07
N ALA A 36 10.34 14.77 3.12
CA ALA A 36 10.52 13.45 2.52
C ALA A 36 11.88 13.35 1.80
N LYS A 37 12.26 14.35 1.00
CA LYS A 37 13.58 14.42 0.36
C LYS A 37 14.72 14.40 1.38
N ALA A 38 14.61 15.20 2.45
CA ALA A 38 15.63 15.22 3.50
C ALA A 38 15.77 13.86 4.23
N LEU A 39 14.67 13.13 4.40
CA LEU A 39 14.71 11.78 4.98
C LEU A 39 15.34 10.76 4.04
N ASP A 40 15.07 10.84 2.73
CA ASP A 40 15.71 9.98 1.72
C ASP A 40 17.22 10.21 1.66
N GLU A 41 17.67 11.47 1.69
CA GLU A 41 19.10 11.81 1.77
C GLU A 41 19.75 11.26 3.04
N ARG A 42 19.07 11.37 4.19
CA ARG A 42 19.55 10.78 5.45
C ARG A 42 19.64 9.25 5.37
N ALA A 43 18.66 8.58 4.77
CA ALA A 43 18.67 7.13 4.60
C ALA A 43 19.84 6.67 3.70
N LYS A 44 20.12 7.41 2.63
CA LYS A 44 21.28 7.17 1.75
C LYS A 44 22.59 7.37 2.50
N ALA A 45 22.71 8.43 3.29
CA ALA A 45 23.90 8.70 4.09
C ALA A 45 24.15 7.57 5.11
N ILE A 46 23.11 7.12 5.82
CA ILE A 46 23.20 5.98 6.74
C ILE A 46 23.64 4.71 6.00
N SER A 47 23.08 4.43 4.83
CA SER A 47 23.45 3.26 4.03
C SER A 47 24.92 3.30 3.57
N GLN A 48 25.42 4.48 3.20
CA GLN A 48 26.83 4.69 2.86
C GLN A 48 27.73 4.52 4.08
N GLN A 49 27.32 5.04 5.24
CA GLN A 49 28.05 4.85 6.50
C GLN A 49 28.15 3.37 6.87
N LEU A 50 27.04 2.63 6.78
CA LEU A 50 27.02 1.18 7.03
C LEU A 50 27.95 0.43 6.07
N SER A 51 27.98 0.82 4.80
CA SER A 51 28.88 0.23 3.79
C SER A 51 30.36 0.53 4.10
N SER A 52 30.66 1.72 4.62
CA SER A 52 32.03 2.14 4.96
C SER A 52 32.60 1.48 6.21
N LEU A 53 31.74 1.04 7.14
CA LEU A 53 32.15 0.46 8.41
C LEU A 53 32.59 -1.01 8.32
N GLY A 54 32.58 -1.60 7.12
CA GLY A 54 33.03 -2.98 6.90
C GLY A 54 32.05 -3.98 7.49
N GLY A 55 31.26 -4.64 6.64
CA GLY A 55 30.41 -5.76 7.03
C GLY A 55 31.23 -6.91 7.61
N ALA A 56 31.35 -6.94 8.95
CA ALA A 56 31.89 -8.05 9.72
C ALA A 56 31.06 -8.26 10.99
N ALA A 57 29.75 -8.47 10.80
CA ALA A 57 28.94 -9.29 11.68
C ALA A 57 27.93 -10.00 10.78
N GLN A 58 28.28 -11.23 10.36
CA GLN A 58 27.33 -12.14 9.74
C GLN A 58 26.24 -12.43 10.76
N VAL A 59 25.11 -11.76 10.64
CA VAL A 59 23.83 -12.39 10.95
C VAL A 59 23.46 -13.13 9.68
N GLU A 60 23.53 -14.45 9.72
CA GLU A 60 23.10 -15.31 8.62
C GLU A 60 21.61 -15.09 8.35
N VAL A 61 21.32 -14.16 7.45
CA VAL A 61 20.06 -14.13 6.72
C VAL A 61 20.34 -14.87 5.41
N PRO A 62 19.58 -15.91 5.03
CA PRO A 62 19.92 -16.72 3.87
C PRO A 62 20.03 -15.84 2.63
N THR A 63 21.21 -15.84 2.03
CA THR A 63 21.49 -15.17 0.77
C THR A 63 20.76 -15.89 -0.36
N GLN A 64 19.84 -15.17 -1.00
CA GLN A 64 19.59 -15.35 -2.42
C GLN A 64 19.97 -14.06 -3.12
N ALA A 65 21.19 -14.05 -3.67
CA ALA A 65 21.61 -13.07 -4.63
C ALA A 65 21.03 -13.43 -6.01
N ALA A 66 20.11 -12.62 -6.50
CA ALA A 66 20.08 -12.14 -7.88
C ALA A 66 18.88 -11.19 -8.08
N ALA A 67 19.20 -9.96 -8.47
CA ALA A 67 18.33 -8.99 -9.13
C ALA A 67 16.97 -8.68 -8.45
N SER A 68 16.89 -7.50 -7.83
CA SER A 68 15.76 -6.59 -8.05
C SER A 68 16.07 -5.21 -7.47
N SER A 69 16.25 -4.23 -8.34
CA SER A 69 15.93 -2.82 -8.07
C SER A 69 14.44 -2.60 -7.70
N GLY A 70 13.67 -3.68 -7.54
CA GLY A 70 12.27 -3.70 -7.16
C GLY A 70 11.99 -3.68 -5.67
N GLY A 71 12.96 -3.67 -4.74
CA GLY A 71 12.64 -3.68 -3.30
C GLY A 71 11.81 -2.48 -2.83
N ALA A 72 12.14 -1.28 -3.30
CA ALA A 72 11.36 -0.06 -3.03
C ALA A 72 10.05 -0.04 -3.84
N ALA A 73 10.10 -0.35 -5.14
CA ALA A 73 8.91 -0.36 -6.00
C ALA A 73 7.88 -1.46 -5.64
N SER A 74 8.34 -2.61 -5.13
CA SER A 74 7.49 -3.70 -4.63
C SER A 74 6.94 -3.41 -3.23
N GLY A 75 7.69 -2.71 -2.38
CA GLY A 75 7.17 -2.16 -1.13
C GLY A 75 6.07 -1.12 -1.38
N ASP A 76 6.30 -0.20 -2.31
CA ASP A 76 5.36 0.86 -2.66
C ASP A 76 4.05 0.32 -3.27
N ILE A 77 4.13 -0.69 -4.15
CA ILE A 77 2.93 -1.32 -4.74
C ILE A 77 2.14 -2.11 -3.69
N ILE A 78 2.80 -2.81 -2.76
CA ILE A 78 2.15 -3.52 -1.66
C ILE A 78 1.46 -2.52 -0.72
N ALA A 79 2.11 -1.38 -0.41
CA ALA A 79 1.52 -0.33 0.42
C ALA A 79 0.26 0.26 -0.23
N LYS A 80 0.32 0.56 -1.54
CA LYS A 80 -0.86 0.98 -2.33
C LYS A 80 -1.96 -0.08 -2.34
N GLY A 81 -1.58 -1.35 -2.46
CA GLY A 81 -2.55 -2.46 -2.39
C GLY A 81 -3.25 -2.55 -1.04
N LYS A 82 -2.51 -2.34 0.06
CA LYS A 82 -3.10 -2.23 1.39
C LYS A 82 -4.02 -1.02 1.50
N GLU A 83 -3.66 0.12 0.92
CA GLU A 83 -4.55 1.30 0.89
C GLU A 83 -5.86 0.98 0.16
N GLN A 84 -5.79 0.30 -0.99
CA GLN A 84 -7.00 -0.13 -1.71
C GLN A 84 -7.84 -1.13 -0.92
N TRP A 85 -7.23 -2.02 -0.14
CA TRP A 85 -7.96 -2.89 0.78
C TRP A 85 -8.80 -2.11 1.79
N GLU A 86 -8.27 -1.01 2.34
CA GLU A 86 -9.00 -0.15 3.27
C GLU A 86 -10.06 0.70 2.54
N LEU A 87 -9.71 1.32 1.40
CA LEU A 87 -10.59 2.21 0.64
C LEU A 87 -11.83 1.50 0.08
N GLN A 88 -11.65 0.27 -0.41
CA GLN A 88 -12.74 -0.56 -0.91
C GLN A 88 -13.46 -1.33 0.22
N GLU A 89 -13.07 -1.05 1.47
CA GLU A 89 -13.58 -1.65 2.69
C GLU A 89 -13.64 -3.19 2.66
N CYS A 90 -12.62 -3.81 2.07
CA CYS A 90 -12.54 -5.26 1.94
C CYS A 90 -12.64 -5.96 3.32
N TYR A 91 -12.16 -5.30 4.38
CA TYR A 91 -12.25 -5.73 5.78
C TYR A 91 -13.68 -5.91 6.29
N ASN A 92 -14.69 -5.30 5.67
CA ASN A 92 -16.10 -5.47 6.08
C ASN A 92 -16.59 -6.90 5.84
N CYS A 93 -15.96 -7.62 4.91
CA CYS A 93 -16.34 -8.99 4.55
C CYS A 93 -15.23 -9.99 4.84
N HIS A 94 -13.99 -9.65 4.52
CA HIS A 94 -12.83 -10.51 4.69
C HIS A 94 -12.06 -10.20 5.97
N LYS A 95 -11.32 -11.20 6.44
CA LYS A 95 -10.50 -11.12 7.64
C LYS A 95 -9.03 -11.16 7.25
N LEU A 96 -8.23 -10.32 7.91
CA LEU A 96 -6.77 -10.29 7.86
C LEU A 96 -6.21 -10.03 9.25
N PHE A 97 -5.15 -10.72 9.62
CA PHE A 97 -4.40 -10.57 10.87
C PHE A 97 -5.29 -10.61 12.11
N GLY A 98 -6.32 -11.47 12.10
CA GLY A 98 -7.29 -11.55 13.17
C GLY A 98 -8.37 -10.45 13.19
N GLN A 99 -8.34 -9.50 12.27
CA GLN A 99 -9.24 -8.33 12.21
C GLN A 99 -10.15 -8.34 10.98
N GLY A 100 -11.33 -7.71 11.12
CA GLY A 100 -12.34 -7.67 10.07
C GLY A 100 -13.20 -8.93 9.98
N GLY A 101 -14.02 -9.01 8.92
CA GLY A 101 -14.78 -10.20 8.53
C GLY A 101 -15.86 -10.68 9.51
N LYS A 102 -17.13 -10.34 9.25
CA LYS A 102 -18.30 -10.89 9.97
C LYS A 102 -18.78 -12.24 9.41
N LYS A 103 -17.86 -13.19 9.13
CA LYS A 103 -18.13 -14.48 8.44
C LYS A 103 -18.79 -14.35 7.05
N ARG A 104 -18.62 -13.21 6.39
CA ARG A 104 -19.19 -12.94 5.05
C ARG A 104 -18.25 -13.35 3.93
N GLY A 105 -16.95 -13.18 4.13
CA GLY A 105 -15.89 -13.67 3.26
C GLY A 105 -14.88 -14.52 4.03
N PRO A 106 -14.07 -15.32 3.30
CA PRO A 106 -12.97 -16.10 3.87
C PRO A 106 -11.86 -15.21 4.45
N GLU A 107 -11.08 -15.78 5.37
CA GLU A 107 -9.83 -15.20 5.89
C GLU A 107 -8.71 -15.38 4.85
N LEU A 108 -7.95 -14.33 4.56
CA LEU A 108 -7.08 -14.27 3.37
C LEU A 108 -5.57 -14.25 3.67
N ASP A 109 -5.18 -14.41 4.93
CA ASP A 109 -3.77 -14.32 5.39
C ASP A 109 -2.79 -15.27 4.70
N ASN A 110 -3.29 -16.38 4.13
CA ASN A 110 -2.49 -17.35 3.39
C ASN A 110 -2.80 -17.39 1.88
N ILE A 111 -3.57 -16.43 1.35
CA ILE A 111 -4.11 -16.54 -0.01
C ILE A 111 -3.02 -16.53 -1.09
N GLY A 112 -1.89 -15.85 -0.84
CA GLY A 112 -0.75 -15.78 -1.74
C GLY A 112 0.02 -17.09 -1.91
N ASN A 113 -0.24 -18.10 -1.07
CA ASN A 113 0.23 -19.47 -1.28
C ASN A 113 -0.80 -20.35 -2.03
N LEU A 114 -2.05 -19.91 -2.15
CA LEU A 114 -3.16 -20.69 -2.70
C LEU A 114 -3.61 -20.24 -4.09
N MET A 115 -3.37 -18.96 -4.43
CA MET A 115 -3.73 -18.37 -5.71
C MET A 115 -2.54 -17.63 -6.32
N THR A 116 -2.41 -17.71 -7.65
CA THR A 116 -1.46 -16.86 -8.38
C THR A 116 -2.01 -15.43 -8.49
N PRO A 117 -1.15 -14.41 -8.76
CA PRO A 117 -1.60 -13.05 -9.00
C PRO A 117 -2.68 -12.95 -10.08
N GLU A 118 -2.57 -13.74 -11.16
CA GLU A 118 -3.55 -13.75 -12.26
C GLU A 118 -4.90 -14.29 -11.81
N GLN A 119 -4.90 -15.33 -10.97
CA GLN A 119 -6.13 -15.90 -10.40
C GLN A 119 -6.78 -14.95 -9.40
N LEU A 120 -5.99 -14.24 -8.59
CA LEU A 120 -6.47 -13.19 -7.70
C LEU A 120 -7.14 -12.06 -8.50
N LYS A 121 -6.50 -11.62 -9.59
CA LYS A 121 -7.04 -10.61 -10.50
C LYS A 121 -8.34 -11.07 -11.16
N GLU A 122 -8.37 -12.31 -11.67
CA GLU A 122 -9.57 -12.95 -12.22
C GLU A 122 -10.72 -12.94 -11.21
N LYS A 123 -10.44 -13.33 -9.95
CA LYS A 123 -11.43 -13.35 -8.88
C LYS A 123 -11.95 -11.96 -8.48
N ILE A 124 -11.10 -10.93 -8.49
CA ILE A 124 -11.52 -9.55 -8.20
C ILE A 124 -12.42 -9.01 -9.33
N PHE A 125 -12.12 -9.37 -10.58
CA PHE A 125 -12.90 -8.93 -11.76
C PHE A 125 -14.20 -9.69 -11.95
N ASP A 126 -14.14 -11.00 -11.72
CA ASP A 126 -15.28 -11.88 -11.76
C ASP A 126 -15.36 -12.63 -10.43
N PRO A 127 -16.14 -12.12 -9.46
CA PRO A 127 -16.37 -12.81 -8.20
C PRO A 127 -16.98 -14.20 -8.33
N LYS A 128 -17.51 -14.60 -9.50
CA LYS A 128 -18.03 -15.95 -9.72
C LYS A 128 -16.98 -16.93 -10.25
N SER A 129 -15.82 -16.47 -10.73
CA SER A 129 -14.77 -17.35 -11.26
C SER A 129 -14.19 -18.33 -10.23
N TRP A 130 -14.11 -17.95 -8.96
CA TRP A 130 -13.60 -18.81 -7.87
C TRP A 130 -14.50 -18.79 -6.65
N MET A 131 -14.68 -19.94 -6.01
CA MET A 131 -15.40 -20.09 -4.74
C MET A 131 -14.45 -20.53 -3.64
N ALA A 132 -14.55 -19.96 -2.45
CA ALA A 132 -13.84 -20.49 -1.28
C ALA A 132 -14.61 -21.68 -0.69
N GLU A 133 -13.90 -22.77 -0.38
CA GLU A 133 -14.45 -23.94 0.31
C GLU A 133 -15.18 -23.53 1.60
N GLY A 134 -16.42 -24.00 1.81
CA GLY A 134 -17.22 -23.67 3.00
C GLY A 134 -17.94 -22.31 2.95
N PHE A 135 -17.90 -21.61 1.80
CA PHE A 135 -18.60 -20.34 1.56
C PHE A 135 -19.66 -20.43 0.46
N GLU A 136 -20.21 -21.62 0.21
CA GLU A 136 -21.16 -21.90 -0.89
C GLU A 136 -22.37 -20.96 -0.86
N LYS A 137 -22.98 -20.79 0.32
CA LYS A 137 -24.17 -19.93 0.48
C LYS A 137 -23.87 -18.45 0.19
N GLN A 138 -22.68 -17.98 0.55
CA GLN A 138 -22.25 -16.60 0.33
C GLN A 138 -21.90 -16.37 -1.13
N TYR A 139 -21.29 -17.37 -1.76
CA TYR A 139 -20.98 -17.39 -3.19
C TYR A 139 -22.26 -17.37 -4.04
N GLU A 140 -23.23 -18.25 -3.77
CA GLU A 140 -24.51 -18.30 -4.49
C GLU A 140 -25.29 -17.00 -4.37
N LYS A 141 -25.24 -16.36 -3.19
CA LYS A 141 -25.88 -15.06 -2.91
C LYS A 141 -25.12 -13.86 -3.48
N GLY A 142 -23.99 -14.06 -4.16
CA GLY A 142 -23.18 -12.98 -4.74
C GLY A 142 -22.73 -11.97 -3.69
N LYS A 143 -22.26 -12.42 -2.52
CA LYS A 143 -21.88 -11.51 -1.42
C LYS A 143 -20.63 -10.68 -1.71
N MET A 144 -19.79 -11.11 -2.63
CA MET A 144 -18.66 -10.33 -3.11
C MET A 144 -19.13 -9.43 -4.26
N PRO A 145 -18.96 -8.10 -4.16
CA PRO A 145 -19.35 -7.16 -5.23
C PRO A 145 -18.60 -7.42 -6.55
N ASP A 146 -19.26 -7.18 -7.67
CA ASP A 146 -18.77 -7.42 -9.04
C ASP A 146 -18.35 -6.15 -9.80
N LYS A 147 -18.36 -5.00 -9.11
CA LYS A 147 -18.10 -3.68 -9.71
C LYS A 147 -16.66 -3.19 -9.56
N TYR A 148 -15.77 -3.98 -8.98
CA TYR A 148 -14.38 -3.54 -8.72
C TYR A 148 -13.62 -3.18 -10.00
N LYS A 149 -13.93 -3.84 -11.12
CA LYS A 149 -13.38 -3.49 -12.45
C LYS A 149 -13.77 -2.08 -12.93
N ASP A 150 -14.90 -1.56 -12.45
CA ASP A 150 -15.44 -0.25 -12.82
C ASP A 150 -15.10 0.83 -11.77
N LEU A 151 -14.77 0.41 -10.54
CA LEU A 151 -14.49 1.29 -9.40
C LEU A 151 -13.00 1.58 -9.17
N MET A 152 -12.12 0.76 -9.74
CA MET A 152 -10.67 0.87 -9.56
C MET A 152 -9.97 0.94 -10.92
N PHE A 153 -8.89 1.72 -10.98
CA PHE A 153 -8.00 1.71 -12.14
C PHE A 153 -7.19 0.42 -12.21
N PRO A 154 -6.76 -0.03 -13.41
CA PRO A 154 -5.98 -1.26 -13.57
C PRO A 154 -4.77 -1.35 -12.63
N GLU A 155 -4.06 -0.24 -12.43
CA GLU A 155 -2.87 -0.15 -11.58
C GLU A 155 -3.21 -0.33 -10.10
N GLU A 156 -4.39 0.12 -9.66
CA GLU A 156 -4.87 -0.05 -8.28
C GLU A 156 -5.26 -1.50 -8.01
N ILE A 157 -5.84 -2.17 -9.00
CA ILE A 157 -6.14 -3.60 -8.93
C ILE A 157 -4.84 -4.40 -8.87
N ASP A 158 -3.87 -4.07 -9.71
CA ASP A 158 -2.57 -4.74 -9.70
C ASP A 158 -1.86 -4.54 -8.36
N ALA A 159 -1.99 -3.36 -7.76
CA ALA A 159 -1.51 -3.11 -6.41
C ALA A 159 -2.21 -3.96 -5.35
N LEU A 160 -3.55 -4.03 -5.39
CA LEU A 160 -4.34 -4.87 -4.48
C LEU A 160 -3.97 -6.35 -4.63
N VAL A 161 -3.78 -6.83 -5.86
CA VAL A 161 -3.34 -8.20 -6.16
C VAL A 161 -1.94 -8.44 -5.59
N ALA A 162 -1.00 -7.51 -5.78
CA ALA A 162 0.35 -7.63 -5.22
C ALA A 162 0.33 -7.72 -3.69
N PHE A 163 -0.50 -6.91 -3.04
CA PHE A 163 -0.72 -6.99 -1.59
C PHE A 163 -1.27 -8.36 -1.18
N LEU A 164 -2.35 -8.84 -1.79
CA LEU A 164 -2.93 -10.15 -1.47
C LEU A 164 -1.97 -11.31 -1.75
N ALA A 165 -1.21 -11.25 -2.85
CA ALA A 165 -0.20 -12.25 -3.19
C ALA A 165 0.97 -12.27 -2.21
N SER A 166 1.21 -11.18 -1.47
CA SER A 166 2.21 -11.12 -0.41
C SER A 166 1.77 -11.84 0.88
N LEU A 167 0.47 -12.10 1.05
CA LEU A 167 -0.09 -12.76 2.23
C LEU A 167 0.15 -14.28 2.17
N LYS A 168 1.13 -14.75 2.94
CA LYS A 168 1.64 -16.13 2.88
C LYS A 168 1.72 -16.80 4.25
N ASP A 169 0.91 -16.36 5.21
CA ASP A 169 0.89 -16.94 6.55
C ASP A 169 0.22 -18.32 6.57
N SER A 170 1.02 -19.36 6.44
CA SER A 170 0.55 -20.75 6.43
C SER A 170 0.00 -21.25 7.77
N SER A 171 0.16 -20.48 8.85
CA SER A 171 -0.45 -20.80 10.15
C SER A 171 -1.96 -20.57 10.18
N VAL A 172 -2.46 -19.73 9.26
CA VAL A 172 -3.88 -19.41 9.13
C VAL A 172 -4.56 -20.37 8.16
N SER A 173 -5.69 -20.94 8.59
CA SER A 173 -6.51 -21.83 7.77
C SER A 173 -7.37 -21.03 6.78
N THR A 174 -6.72 -20.41 5.77
CA THR A 174 -7.43 -19.82 4.64
C THR A 174 -8.10 -20.92 3.82
N PRO A 175 -9.43 -20.84 3.57
CA PRO A 175 -10.15 -21.84 2.80
C PRO A 175 -9.62 -21.96 1.36
N LYS A 176 -9.66 -23.18 0.81
CA LYS A 176 -9.14 -23.45 -0.53
C LYS A 176 -10.00 -22.80 -1.61
N PRO A 177 -9.40 -22.12 -2.59
CA PRO A 177 -10.10 -21.66 -3.79
C PRO A 177 -10.47 -22.83 -4.70
N ILE A 178 -11.71 -22.82 -5.21
CA ILE A 178 -12.27 -23.80 -6.13
C ILE A 178 -12.70 -23.04 -7.39
N LYS A 179 -12.08 -23.35 -8.54
CA LYS A 179 -12.46 -22.74 -9.81
C LYS A 179 -13.89 -23.13 -10.17
N LYS A 180 -14.68 -22.17 -10.61
CA LYS A 180 -16.03 -22.37 -11.13
C LYS A 180 -16.01 -22.01 -12.62
N ASN A 181 -16.67 -22.87 -13.40
CA ASN A 181 -16.80 -22.73 -14.85
C ASN A 181 -18.09 -22.02 -15.22
#